data_AF-A0AAV9CB92-F1
#
_entry.id   AF-A0AAV9CB92-F1
#
_cell.length_a   1.000
_cell.length_b   1.000
_cell.length_c   1.000
_cell.angle_alpha   90.00
_cell.angle_beta   90.00
_cell.angle_gamma   90.00
#
_symmetry.space_group_name_H-M   'P 1'
#
loop_
_entity.id
_entity.type
_entity.pdbx_description
1 polymer ?
#
loop_
_entity_poly.entity_id
_entity_poly.type
_entity_poly.pdbx_seq_one_letter_code
_entity_poly.pdbx_strand_id
1 'polypeptide(L)'
;MNGVRVSVLLLLLVFVSWEPLIEAVDRDSPGKKMEGGEICKERATREDCVKSPKCRWCRSDALDDMCFASSEAWRLPHQVFSCDSSNS
;
A
#
# COMPACT_ATOMS: atom_id res chain seq x y z
N MET A 1 9.07 31.00 -41.18
CA MET A 1 8.03 30.69 -40.16
C MET A 1 8.72 30.35 -38.84
N ASN A 2 8.96 31.35 -37.99
CA ASN A 2 9.67 31.18 -36.70
C ASN A 2 8.76 31.41 -35.47
N GLY A 3 7.46 31.66 -35.69
CA GLY A 3 6.50 32.02 -34.64
C GLY A 3 5.74 30.85 -33.99
N VAL A 4 5.88 29.62 -34.50
CA VAL A 4 5.15 28.45 -33.93
C VAL A 4 6.02 27.68 -32.92
N ARG A 5 7.36 27.78 -33.05
CA ARG A 5 8.30 27.11 -32.15
C ARG A 5 8.41 27.76 -30.77
N VAL A 6 8.17 29.09 -30.70
CA VAL A 6 8.18 29.83 -29.43
C VAL A 6 6.94 29.48 -28.60
N SER A 7 5.78 29.30 -29.24
CA SER A 7 4.55 28.85 -28.56
C SER A 7 4.66 27.42 -28.03
N VAL A 8 5.26 26.49 -28.78
CA VAL A 8 5.42 25.11 -28.31
C VAL A 8 6.42 25.02 -27.16
N LEU A 9 7.54 25.76 -27.21
CA LEU A 9 8.51 25.81 -26.12
C LEU A 9 7.94 26.45 -24.86
N LEU A 10 7.19 27.55 -24.98
CA LEU A 10 6.47 28.15 -23.84
C LEU A 10 5.44 27.19 -23.25
N LEU A 11 4.67 26.48 -24.08
CA LEU A 11 3.70 25.50 -23.60
C LEU A 11 4.39 24.33 -22.87
N LEU A 12 5.50 23.80 -23.39
CA LEU A 12 6.25 22.73 -22.72
C LEU A 12 6.85 23.16 -21.38
N LEU A 13 7.30 24.41 -21.25
CA LEU A 13 7.80 24.95 -19.98
C LEU A 13 6.68 25.09 -18.93
N VAL A 14 5.45 25.39 -19.34
CA VAL A 14 4.29 25.42 -18.43
C VAL A 14 3.90 24.02 -17.93
N PHE A 15 4.11 22.98 -18.75
CA PHE A 15 3.83 21.58 -18.36
C PHE A 15 4.84 21.02 -17.34
N VAL A 16 6.12 21.43 -17.37
CA VAL A 16 7.14 20.97 -16.41
C VAL A 16 6.93 21.58 -15.01
N SER A 17 6.23 22.72 -14.89
CA SER A 17 5.88 23.30 -13.58
C SER A 17 4.51 22.85 -13.04
N TRP A 18 3.77 22.02 -13.77
CA TRP A 18 2.63 21.28 -13.24
C TRP A 18 3.08 19.85 -12.89
N GLU A 19 4.04 19.75 -11.96
CA GLU A 19 4.10 18.58 -11.11
C GLU A 19 3.19 18.89 -9.92
N PRO A 20 1.96 18.38 -9.88
CA PRO A 20 1.30 18.25 -8.61
C PRO A 20 2.14 17.23 -7.84
N LEU A 21 2.98 17.74 -6.93
CA LEU A 21 3.36 17.03 -5.71
C LEU A 21 2.03 16.69 -5.02
N ILE A 22 1.39 15.61 -5.44
CA ILE A 22 0.30 14.98 -4.70
C ILE A 22 0.98 14.25 -3.54
N GLU A 23 1.49 15.03 -2.61
CA GLU A 23 1.69 14.66 -1.23
C GLU A 23 0.59 15.34 -0.44
N ALA A 24 -0.54 14.66 -0.31
CA ALA A 24 -1.28 14.70 0.94
C ALA A 24 -2.40 13.66 0.92
N VAL A 25 -2.16 12.63 1.74
CA VAL A 25 -3.10 12.12 2.73
C VAL A 25 -4.40 11.60 2.14
N ASP A 26 -4.45 10.28 1.94
CA ASP A 26 -5.73 9.57 1.86
C ASP A 26 -6.52 9.90 3.13
N ARG A 27 -7.53 10.75 2.94
CA ARG A 27 -8.49 11.14 3.97
C ARG A 27 -9.34 9.90 4.25
N ASP A 28 -9.02 9.26 5.36
CA ASP A 28 -9.84 8.29 6.08
C ASP A 28 -11.32 8.51 5.76
N SER A 29 -11.88 7.59 4.98
CA SER A 29 -13.30 7.54 4.67
C SER A 29 -14.02 6.75 5.76
N PRO A 30 -14.88 7.39 6.57
CA PRO A 30 -15.70 6.67 7.53
C PRO A 30 -16.82 5.94 6.78
N GLY A 31 -16.69 4.62 6.67
CA GLY A 31 -17.83 3.72 6.50
C GLY A 31 -17.90 2.98 5.17
N LYS A 32 -17.18 1.86 5.08
CA LYS A 32 -17.70 0.67 4.39
C LYS A 32 -17.03 -0.59 4.91
N LYS A 33 -17.83 -1.47 5.55
CA LYS A 33 -17.43 -2.79 6.05
C LYS A 33 -16.57 -3.57 5.05
N MET A 34 -15.29 -3.74 5.38
CA MET A 34 -14.53 -4.97 5.16
C MET A 34 -13.44 -5.05 6.24
N GLU A 35 -13.90 -5.33 7.45
CA GLU A 35 -13.24 -5.07 8.73
C GLU A 35 -12.28 -6.21 9.13
N GLY A 36 -11.08 -6.20 8.53
CA GLY A 36 -10.02 -7.12 8.92
C GLY A 36 -8.63 -6.72 8.41
N GLY A 37 -8.51 -6.17 7.20
CA GLY A 37 -7.23 -5.81 6.57
C GLY A 37 -6.46 -4.74 7.33
N GLU A 38 -7.08 -3.58 7.51
CA GLU A 38 -6.45 -2.40 8.15
C GLU A 38 -6.05 -2.65 9.60
N ILE A 39 -6.87 -3.38 10.37
CA ILE A 39 -6.62 -3.72 11.78
C ILE A 39 -5.37 -4.60 11.92
N CYS A 40 -5.12 -5.48 10.95
CA CYS A 40 -3.91 -6.30 10.94
C CYS A 40 -2.69 -5.49 10.49
N LYS A 41 -2.84 -4.60 9.50
CA LYS A 41 -1.74 -3.77 8.98
C LYS A 41 -1.20 -2.75 9.98
N GLU A 42 -2.03 -2.28 10.91
CA GLU A 42 -1.59 -1.39 11.99
C GLU A 42 -0.68 -2.11 13.01
N ARG A 43 -0.71 -3.45 13.06
CA ARG A 43 0.14 -4.25 13.94
C ARG A 43 1.45 -4.60 13.23
N ALA A 44 2.47 -3.79 13.51
CA ALA A 44 3.81 -3.97 12.96
C ALA A 44 4.61 -5.10 13.63
N THR A 45 4.13 -5.68 14.73
CA THR A 45 4.84 -6.74 15.47
C THR A 45 4.14 -8.08 15.31
N ARG A 46 4.93 -9.16 15.30
CA ARG A 46 4.40 -10.53 15.25
C ARG A 46 3.49 -10.80 16.44
N GLU A 47 3.93 -10.38 17.62
CA GLU A 47 3.27 -10.62 18.90
C GLU A 47 1.89 -9.97 18.95
N ASP A 48 1.73 -8.78 18.37
CA ASP A 48 0.42 -8.14 18.29
C ASP A 48 -0.44 -8.75 17.19
N CYS A 49 0.17 -9.12 16.05
CA CYS A 49 -0.53 -9.77 14.94
C CYS A 49 -1.19 -11.07 15.38
N VAL A 50 -0.47 -11.91 16.13
CA VAL A 50 -0.96 -13.19 16.67
C VAL A 50 -1.86 -13.03 17.91
N LYS A 51 -2.29 -11.81 18.28
CA LYS A 51 -3.37 -11.68 19.27
C LYS A 51 -4.74 -11.88 18.66
N SER A 52 -4.84 -11.76 17.33
CA SER A 52 -6.12 -11.87 16.64
C SER A 52 -6.16 -13.05 15.69
N PRO A 53 -7.15 -13.95 15.81
CA PRO A 53 -7.30 -15.09 14.89
C PRO A 53 -7.72 -14.66 13.46
N LYS A 54 -8.08 -13.38 13.27
CA LYS A 54 -8.39 -12.79 11.97
C LYS A 54 -7.16 -12.31 11.21
N CYS A 55 -6.00 -12.29 11.87
CA CYS A 55 -4.74 -11.86 11.30
C CYS A 55 -3.79 -13.04 11.11
N ARG A 56 -2.85 -12.88 10.19
CA ARG A 56 -1.81 -13.84 9.82
C ARG A 56 -0.50 -13.07 9.74
N TRP A 57 0.50 -13.54 10.47
CA TRP A 57 1.86 -13.05 10.28
C TRP A 57 2.45 -13.68 9.02
N CYS A 58 2.90 -12.87 8.08
CA CYS A 58 3.48 -13.32 6.83
C CYS A 58 4.92 -12.84 6.72
N ARG A 59 5.82 -13.81 6.56
CA ARG A 59 7.23 -13.58 6.29
C ARG A 59 7.45 -13.38 4.80
N SER A 60 8.31 -12.43 4.42
CA SER A 60 8.73 -12.24 3.03
C SER A 60 10.25 -12.22 2.97
N ASP A 61 10.83 -12.85 1.94
CA ASP A 61 12.28 -12.79 1.71
C ASP A 61 12.67 -11.51 0.95
N ALA A 62 11.71 -10.84 0.30
CA ALA A 62 11.93 -9.66 -0.53
C ALA A 62 11.43 -8.36 0.11
N LEU A 63 10.58 -8.44 1.14
CA LEU A 63 9.98 -7.33 1.87
C LEU A 63 10.10 -7.61 3.37
N ASP A 64 9.78 -6.62 4.19
CA ASP A 64 9.66 -6.83 5.63
C ASP A 64 8.55 -7.82 5.98
N ASP A 65 8.67 -8.44 7.15
CA ASP A 65 7.62 -9.27 7.71
C ASP A 65 6.42 -8.38 8.08
N MET A 66 5.23 -8.79 7.66
CA MET A 66 4.03 -7.97 7.79
C MET A 66 2.83 -8.79 8.25
N CYS A 67 1.93 -8.12 8.96
CA CYS A 67 0.67 -8.70 9.40
C CYS A 67 -0.44 -8.42 8.40
N PHE A 68 -1.08 -9.49 7.89
CA PHE A 68 -2.20 -9.40 6.95
C PHE A 68 -3.46 -9.98 7.54
N ALA A 69 -4.63 -9.54 7.05
CA ALA A 69 -5.87 -10.24 7.34
C ALA A 69 -5.83 -11.65 6.75
N SER A 70 -6.51 -12.60 7.39
CA SER A 70 -6.58 -13.99 6.89
C SER A 70 -7.01 -14.05 5.43
N SER A 71 -8.00 -13.27 5.01
CA SER A 71 -8.46 -13.21 3.61
C SER A 71 -7.44 -12.64 2.64
N GLU A 72 -6.55 -11.75 3.10
CA GLU A 72 -5.51 -11.13 2.30
C GLU A 72 -4.30 -12.06 2.19
N ALA A 73 -3.89 -12.66 3.32
CA ALA A 73 -2.84 -13.67 3.39
C ALA A 73 -3.08 -14.85 2.44
N TRP A 74 -4.32 -15.32 2.31
CA TRP A 74 -4.69 -16.39 1.37
C TRP A 74 -4.52 -16.03 -0.11
N ARG A 75 -4.45 -14.74 -0.44
CA ARG A 75 -4.32 -14.25 -1.82
C ARG A 75 -2.88 -13.87 -2.17
N LEU A 76 -1.98 -13.87 -1.18
CA LEU A 76 -0.58 -13.54 -1.39
C LEU A 76 0.13 -14.66 -2.17
N PRO A 77 1.05 -14.32 -3.10
CA PRO A 77 1.85 -15.30 -3.80
C PRO A 77 2.72 -16.09 -2.82
N HIS A 78 2.49 -17.39 -2.71
CA HIS A 78 3.26 -18.29 -1.82
C HIS A 78 4.76 -18.35 -2.15
N GLN A 79 5.17 -17.90 -3.34
CA GLN A 79 6.58 -17.83 -3.73
C GLN A 79 7.33 -16.72 -3.00
N VAL A 80 6.62 -15.67 -2.58
CA VAL A 80 7.20 -14.48 -1.94
C VAL A 80 6.82 -14.42 -0.46
N PHE A 81 5.60 -14.85 -0.11
CA PHE A 81 5.06 -14.77 1.24
C PHE A 81 4.83 -16.14 1.86
N SER A 82 5.39 -16.34 3.04
CA SER A 82 5.14 -17.50 3.90
C SER A 82 4.37 -17.05 5.14
N CYS A 83 3.07 -17.34 5.15
CA CYS A 83 2.17 -16.96 6.24
C CYS A 83 1.96 -18.10 7.23
N ASP A 84 2.09 -17.80 8.53
CA ASP A 84 1.90 -18.81 9.57
C ASP A 84 0.41 -19.15 9.76
N SER A 85 0.08 -20.43 9.74
CA SER A 85 -1.29 -20.91 9.89
C SER A 85 -1.79 -20.97 11.34
N SER A 86 -0.91 -20.75 12.31
CA SER A 86 -1.13 -21.02 13.72
C SER A 86 -0.35 -20.02 14.56
N ASN A 87 -0.87 -18.81 14.69
CA ASN A 87 -0.78 -17.93 15.87
C ASN A 87 0.25 -18.34 16.95
N SER A 88 1.56 -18.29 16.65
CA SER A 88 2.63 -18.81 17.51
C SER A 88 3.65 -17.75 17.89
#